data_AF-A0A4R8A0Y6-F1
#
_entry.id   AF-A0A4R8A0Y6-F1
#
_cell.length_a   1.000
_cell.length_b   1.000
_cell.length_c   1.000
_cell.angle_alpha   90.00
_cell.angle_beta   90.00
_cell.angle_gamma   90.00
#
_symmetry.space_group_name_H-M   'P 1'
#
loop_
_entity.id
_entity.type
_entity.pdbx_description
1 polymer ?
#
loop_
_entity_poly.entity_id
_entity_poly.type
_entity_poly.pdbx_seq_one_letter_code
_entity_poly.pdbx_strand_id
1 'polypeptide(L)'
;MTAVPPGVTAGIAVFDRETGQFVQQQNADHQFRSASVVKLLIVLDFLAERGPRYDVPPADRARLELMLRSSDDDAASYYWDELGGGDLVDRMVLRLGLTHTVRPPATHPGFWGYVAISAADAVRIYRYILDRAPLPVREFVMDLLHRPTRYGTDGFDQFFGIASVFDPDFSVKQGWSGFLGSSGYGSDRAKPDSALDLVSDALHTTGTVGVDDRTIVSVFTLHPSGTPYEQAYAAVTQLTAALTVPGGVRIQAVGQ
;
A
#
# COMPACT_ATOMS: atom_id res chain seq x y z
N MET A 1 14.53 -11.92 -12.78
CA MET A 1 13.49 -10.86 -12.85
C MET A 1 12.16 -11.54 -13.09
N THR A 2 11.08 -11.05 -12.48
CA THR A 2 9.73 -11.59 -12.72
C THR A 2 9.23 -11.07 -14.07
N ALA A 3 8.60 -11.95 -14.86
CA ALA A 3 7.99 -11.54 -16.11
C ALA A 3 6.80 -10.62 -15.83
N VAL A 4 6.82 -9.41 -16.39
CA VAL A 4 5.75 -8.42 -16.26
C VAL A 4 4.87 -8.47 -17.52
N PRO A 5 3.53 -8.49 -17.40
CA PRO A 5 2.65 -8.48 -18.56
C PRO A 5 2.91 -7.30 -19.50
N PRO A 6 2.77 -7.48 -20.83
CA PRO A 6 2.94 -6.38 -21.79
C PRO A 6 2.05 -5.18 -21.45
N GLY A 7 2.63 -3.97 -21.51
CA GLY A 7 1.92 -2.73 -21.21
C GLY A 7 1.77 -2.41 -19.71
N VAL A 8 2.13 -3.34 -18.82
CA VAL A 8 2.14 -3.09 -17.36
C VAL A 8 3.53 -2.60 -16.94
N THR A 9 3.57 -1.50 -16.20
CA THR A 9 4.77 -1.09 -15.46
C THR A 9 4.67 -1.66 -14.06
N ALA A 10 5.70 -2.35 -13.58
CA ALA A 10 5.71 -2.92 -12.24
C ALA A 10 6.97 -2.53 -11.46
N GLY A 11 6.80 -2.31 -10.15
CA GLY A 11 7.85 -2.14 -9.16
C GLY A 11 7.69 -3.20 -8.08
N ILE A 12 8.73 -3.99 -7.85
CA ILE A 12 8.71 -5.16 -6.97
C ILE A 12 9.86 -5.04 -5.97
N ALA A 13 9.55 -5.28 -4.71
CA ALA A 13 10.52 -5.47 -3.64
C ALA A 13 10.02 -6.54 -2.67
N VAL A 14 10.85 -7.55 -2.42
CA VAL A 14 10.61 -8.61 -1.45
C VAL A 14 11.79 -8.65 -0.48
N PHE A 15 11.51 -8.52 0.81
CA PHE A 15 12.51 -8.42 1.86
C PHE A 15 12.26 -9.48 2.92
N ASP A 16 13.24 -10.35 3.15
CA ASP A 16 13.19 -11.37 4.20
C ASP A 16 13.80 -10.81 5.48
N ARG A 17 12.97 -10.65 6.52
CA ARG A 17 13.39 -10.05 7.78
C ARG A 17 14.32 -10.95 8.59
N GLU A 18 14.26 -12.27 8.43
CA GLU A 18 15.18 -13.19 9.11
C GLU A 18 16.63 -13.00 8.64
N THR A 19 16.81 -12.84 7.32
CA THR A 19 18.15 -12.64 6.74
C THR A 19 18.55 -11.17 6.65
N GLY A 20 17.58 -10.25 6.76
CA GLY A 20 17.79 -8.81 6.62
C GLY A 20 18.12 -8.38 5.20
N GLN A 21 17.77 -9.18 4.19
CA GLN A 21 18.13 -8.97 2.79
C GLN A 21 16.89 -8.85 1.90
N PHE A 22 17.04 -8.10 0.80
CA PHE A 22 16.10 -8.21 -0.31
C PHE A 22 16.34 -9.53 -1.04
N VAL A 23 15.33 -10.37 -1.10
CA VAL A 23 15.38 -11.64 -1.85
C VAL A 23 15.02 -11.44 -3.32
N GLN A 24 14.29 -10.37 -3.63
CA GLN A 24 13.93 -10.02 -4.99
C GLN A 24 13.64 -8.52 -5.13
N GLN A 25 14.16 -7.90 -6.19
CA GLN A 25 13.86 -6.53 -6.57
C GLN A 25 13.75 -6.39 -8.09
N GLN A 26 12.85 -5.52 -8.54
CA GLN A 26 12.73 -5.10 -9.93
C GLN A 26 12.09 -3.72 -9.97
N ASN A 27 12.76 -2.75 -10.59
CA ASN A 27 12.27 -1.37 -10.67
C ASN A 27 11.84 -0.81 -9.29
N ALA A 28 12.57 -1.19 -8.24
CA ALA A 28 12.12 -1.04 -6.86
C ALA A 28 12.08 0.41 -6.37
N ASP A 29 12.86 1.29 -7.01
CA ASP A 29 12.97 2.73 -6.71
C ASP A 29 12.08 3.59 -7.63
N HIS A 30 11.37 3.00 -8.59
CA HIS A 30 10.45 3.73 -9.45
C HIS A 30 9.27 4.29 -8.65
N GLN A 31 8.86 5.50 -8.98
CA GLN A 31 7.77 6.19 -8.32
C GLN A 31 6.43 5.83 -8.94
N PHE A 32 5.51 5.38 -8.10
CA PHE A 32 4.12 5.09 -8.41
C PHE A 32 3.25 6.05 -7.61
N ARG A 33 2.06 6.40 -8.13
CA ARG A 33 1.03 6.97 -7.26
C ARG A 33 0.71 5.92 -6.21
N SER A 34 0.75 6.29 -4.93
CA SER A 34 0.55 5.36 -3.82
C SER A 34 -0.85 4.77 -3.75
N ALA A 35 -1.85 5.48 -4.29
CA ALA A 35 -3.26 5.21 -4.01
C ALA A 35 -3.45 5.04 -2.49
N SER A 36 -4.20 4.02 -2.05
CA SER A 36 -4.47 3.78 -0.63
C SER A 36 -3.27 3.30 0.20
N VAL A 37 -2.10 3.04 -0.38
CA VAL A 37 -0.90 2.65 0.40
C VAL A 37 -0.40 3.80 1.28
N VAL A 38 -0.63 5.06 0.89
CA VAL A 38 -0.27 6.25 1.70
C VAL A 38 -0.95 6.28 3.07
N LYS A 39 -2.08 5.58 3.24
CA LYS A 39 -2.77 5.48 4.53
C LYS A 39 -1.87 4.91 5.64
N LEU A 40 -0.81 4.17 5.28
CA LEU A 40 0.25 3.76 6.22
C LEU A 40 1.04 4.97 6.76
N LEU A 41 1.36 5.95 5.91
CA LEU A 41 2.03 7.18 6.37
C LEU A 41 1.09 8.02 7.24
N ILE A 42 -0.19 8.09 6.88
CA ILE A 42 -1.22 8.83 7.62
C ILE A 42 -1.36 8.29 9.05
N VAL A 43 -1.56 6.97 9.23
CA VAL A 43 -1.68 6.39 10.58
C VAL A 43 -0.40 6.52 11.40
N LEU A 44 0.77 6.39 10.76
CA LEU A 44 2.06 6.52 11.44
C LEU A 44 2.32 7.95 11.89
N ASP A 45 1.99 8.95 11.09
CA ASP A 45 2.09 10.36 11.46
C ASP A 45 1.12 10.71 12.59
N PHE A 46 -0.15 10.28 12.49
CA PHE A 46 -1.16 10.45 13.54
C PHE A 46 -0.66 9.95 14.91
N LEU A 47 -0.06 8.76 14.95
CA LEU A 47 0.46 8.15 16.18
C LEU A 47 1.79 8.77 16.64
N ALA A 48 2.67 9.15 15.71
CA ALA A 48 3.99 9.67 16.02
C ALA A 48 3.93 11.00 16.80
N GLU A 49 3.02 11.90 16.44
CA GLU A 49 2.86 13.20 17.10
C GLU A 49 2.29 13.10 18.53
N ARG A 50 1.67 11.97 18.88
CA ARG A 50 0.97 11.76 20.16
C ARG A 50 1.73 10.88 21.14
N GLY A 51 2.72 10.13 20.64
CA GLY A 51 3.57 9.27 21.43
C GLY A 51 2.96 7.89 21.73
N PRO A 52 3.78 6.93 22.18
CA PRO A 52 3.43 5.51 22.23
C PRO A 52 2.40 5.13 23.30
N ARG A 53 2.10 6.04 24.24
CA ARG A 53 1.10 5.82 25.30
C ARG A 53 -0.22 6.55 25.02
N TYR A 54 -0.35 7.14 23.84
CA TYR A 54 -1.60 7.77 23.44
C TYR A 54 -2.69 6.71 23.36
N ASP A 55 -3.72 6.88 24.18
CA ASP A 55 -4.92 6.07 24.10
C ASP A 55 -5.77 6.60 22.95
N VAL A 56 -5.83 5.85 21.85
CA VAL A 56 -6.58 6.22 20.65
C VAL A 56 -8.07 6.28 21.01
N PRO A 57 -8.70 7.47 20.98
CA PRO A 57 -10.10 7.62 21.37
C PRO A 57 -11.02 6.72 20.53
N PRO A 58 -12.18 6.29 21.05
CA PRO A 58 -13.06 5.37 20.33
C PRO A 58 -13.44 5.81 18.91
N ALA A 59 -13.66 7.12 18.71
CA ALA A 59 -13.98 7.67 17.39
C ALA A 59 -12.80 7.54 16.40
N ASP A 60 -11.58 7.83 16.85
CA ASP A 60 -10.38 7.66 16.02
C ASP A 60 -10.09 6.20 15.77
N ARG A 61 -10.27 5.33 16.78
CA ARG A 61 -10.09 3.89 16.63
C ARG A 61 -11.02 3.34 15.56
N ALA A 62 -12.30 3.69 15.58
CA ALA A 62 -13.27 3.25 14.57
C ALA A 62 -12.90 3.76 13.17
N ARG A 63 -12.45 5.01 13.06
CA ARG A 63 -12.06 5.61 11.77
C ARG A 63 -10.78 4.98 11.20
N LEU A 64 -9.75 4.80 12.03
CA LEU A 64 -8.50 4.14 11.64
C LEU A 64 -8.71 2.67 11.28
N GLU A 65 -9.61 1.99 11.98
CA GLU A 65 -10.00 0.61 11.68
C GLU A 65 -10.58 0.50 10.26
N LEU A 66 -11.54 1.35 9.90
CA LEU A 66 -12.10 1.43 8.55
C LEU A 66 -11.04 1.80 7.52
N MET A 67 -10.20 2.80 7.82
CA MET A 67 -9.13 3.25 6.92
C MET A 67 -8.13 2.15 6.58
N LEU A 68 -7.71 1.36 7.57
CA LEU A 68 -6.66 0.35 7.36
C LEU A 68 -7.23 -0.96 6.82
N ARG A 69 -8.37 -1.43 7.32
CA ARG A 69 -8.95 -2.73 6.93
C ARG A 69 -9.77 -2.65 5.65
N SER A 70 -10.61 -1.62 5.52
CA SER A 70 -11.55 -1.44 4.41
C SER A 70 -11.11 -0.33 3.45
N SER A 71 -9.90 0.21 3.66
CA SER A 71 -9.34 1.25 2.80
C SER A 71 -10.21 2.51 2.67
N ASP A 72 -10.96 2.86 3.71
CA ASP A 72 -11.93 3.96 3.69
C ASP A 72 -11.30 5.32 3.34
N ASP A 73 -11.91 6.03 2.39
CA ASP A 73 -11.37 7.27 1.81
C ASP A 73 -11.81 8.54 2.54
N ASP A 74 -13.00 8.53 3.15
CA ASP A 74 -13.46 9.63 4.01
C ASP A 74 -12.59 9.68 5.27
N ALA A 75 -12.26 8.52 5.83
CA ALA A 75 -11.31 8.39 6.92
C ALA A 75 -9.91 8.89 6.53
N ALA A 76 -9.43 8.56 5.34
CA ALA A 76 -8.14 9.03 4.82
C ALA A 76 -8.11 10.55 4.67
N SER A 77 -9.16 11.11 4.05
CA SER A 77 -9.27 12.54 3.77
C SER A 77 -9.38 13.34 5.06
N TYR A 78 -10.15 12.84 6.04
CA TYR A 78 -10.20 13.43 7.38
C TYR A 78 -8.81 13.57 8.00
N TYR A 79 -8.02 12.50 8.06
CA TYR A 79 -6.68 12.57 8.65
C TYR A 79 -5.68 13.31 7.77
N TRP A 80 -5.82 13.27 6.45
CA TRP A 80 -5.00 14.07 5.55
C TRP A 80 -5.14 15.56 5.88
N ASP A 81 -6.37 16.06 5.98
CA ASP A 81 -6.64 17.46 6.29
C ASP A 81 -6.19 17.83 7.71
N GLU A 82 -6.53 17.00 8.71
CA GLU A 82 -6.16 17.22 10.11
C GLU A 82 -4.64 17.24 10.35
N LEU A 83 -3.87 16.47 9.56
CA LEU A 83 -2.42 16.34 9.71
C LEU A 83 -1.63 17.29 8.78
N GLY A 84 -2.29 18.25 8.14
CA GLY A 84 -1.63 19.28 7.32
C GLY A 84 -1.28 18.83 5.90
N GLY A 85 -1.97 17.83 5.38
CA GLY A 85 -1.86 17.35 4.01
C GLY A 85 -0.43 16.94 3.64
N GLY A 86 0.14 17.56 2.62
CA GLY A 86 1.50 17.25 2.16
C GLY A 86 2.59 17.37 3.24
N ASP A 87 2.37 18.15 4.30
CA ASP A 87 3.34 18.28 5.39
C ASP A 87 3.52 16.97 6.19
N LEU A 88 2.48 16.13 6.29
CA LEU A 88 2.60 14.81 6.92
C LEU A 88 3.54 13.90 6.13
N VAL A 89 3.56 14.03 4.80
CA VAL A 89 4.44 13.24 3.93
C VAL A 89 5.89 13.58 4.22
N ASP A 90 6.23 14.87 4.33
CA ASP A 90 7.60 15.30 4.64
C ASP A 90 8.07 14.81 6.01
N ARG A 91 7.20 14.89 7.04
CA ARG A 91 7.52 14.37 8.37
C ARG A 91 7.81 12.87 8.32
N MET A 92 7.02 12.10 7.59
CA MET A 92 7.23 10.66 7.45
C MET A 92 8.42 10.30 6.57
N VAL A 93 8.69 11.03 5.49
CA VAL A 93 9.89 10.88 4.66
C VAL A 93 11.14 10.99 5.52
N LEU A 94 11.23 12.06 6.34
CA LEU A 94 12.35 12.27 7.25
C LEU A 94 12.43 11.20 8.34
N ARG A 95 11.31 10.87 8.99
CA ARG A 95 11.26 9.90 10.10
C ARG A 95 11.64 8.49 9.65
N LEU A 96 11.20 8.08 8.48
CA LEU A 96 11.34 6.71 7.99
C LEU A 96 12.57 6.52 7.09
N GLY A 97 13.14 7.61 6.59
CA GLY A 97 14.25 7.60 5.62
C GLY A 97 13.80 7.16 4.23
N LEU A 98 12.63 7.63 3.79
CA LEU A 98 12.10 7.33 2.45
C LEU A 98 12.83 8.20 1.42
N THR A 99 13.18 7.62 0.28
CA THR A 99 14.09 8.28 -0.69
C THR A 99 13.43 8.61 -2.02
N HIS A 100 12.31 7.96 -2.30
CA HIS A 100 11.51 8.09 -3.51
C HIS A 100 10.04 8.34 -3.16
N THR A 101 9.75 8.67 -1.90
CA THR A 101 8.44 9.16 -1.47
C THR A 101 8.43 10.68 -1.46
N VAL A 102 7.48 11.29 -2.18
CA VAL A 102 7.30 12.75 -2.21
C VAL A 102 5.83 13.10 -2.19
N ARG A 103 5.54 14.35 -1.81
CA ARG A 103 4.19 14.94 -1.83
C ARG A 103 3.49 14.72 -3.17
N PRO A 104 2.14 14.77 -3.21
CA PRO A 104 1.42 14.85 -4.48
C PRO A 104 1.95 16.00 -5.35
N PRO A 105 1.83 15.93 -6.69
CA PRO A 105 2.17 17.03 -7.56
C PRO A 105 1.51 18.34 -7.09
N ALA A 106 2.21 19.47 -7.23
CA ALA A 106 1.69 20.78 -6.79
C ALA A 106 0.38 21.19 -7.48
N THR A 107 0.05 20.56 -8.62
CA THR A 107 -1.22 20.70 -9.33
C THR A 107 -2.38 19.94 -8.66
N HIS A 108 -2.08 19.03 -7.72
CA HIS A 108 -3.00 18.11 -7.06
C HIS A 108 -2.75 18.01 -5.54
N PRO A 109 -2.60 19.13 -4.79
CA PRO A 109 -2.15 19.10 -3.39
C PRO A 109 -3.11 18.36 -2.44
N GLY A 110 -4.41 18.27 -2.78
CA GLY A 110 -5.42 17.54 -2.01
C GLY A 110 -5.57 16.06 -2.37
N PHE A 111 -4.89 15.58 -3.41
CA PHE A 111 -5.00 14.19 -3.86
C PHE A 111 -3.99 13.33 -3.11
N TRP A 112 -4.31 12.96 -1.86
CA TRP A 112 -3.43 12.15 -1.02
C TRP A 112 -2.98 10.85 -1.72
N GLY A 113 -3.83 10.23 -2.54
CA GLY A 113 -3.48 9.02 -3.30
C GLY A 113 -2.42 9.24 -4.38
N TYR A 114 -2.09 10.50 -4.68
CA TYR A 114 -1.05 10.89 -5.65
C TYR A 114 0.29 11.14 -4.97
N VAL A 115 0.42 10.89 -3.65
CA VAL A 115 1.74 10.75 -3.04
C VAL A 115 2.54 9.74 -3.84
N ALA A 116 3.67 10.16 -4.39
CA ALA A 116 4.57 9.28 -5.08
C ALA A 116 5.25 8.36 -4.04
N ILE A 117 5.37 7.07 -4.35
CA ILE A 117 6.01 6.08 -3.48
C ILE A 117 6.67 5.00 -4.35
N SER A 118 7.70 4.35 -3.81
CA SER A 118 8.38 3.24 -4.47
C SER A 118 8.17 1.91 -3.72
N ALA A 119 8.41 0.79 -4.38
CA ALA A 119 8.32 -0.52 -3.75
C ALA A 119 9.37 -0.69 -2.62
N ALA A 120 10.57 -0.13 -2.80
CA ALA A 120 11.61 -0.12 -1.78
C ALA A 120 11.21 0.72 -0.56
N ASP A 121 10.55 1.87 -0.74
CA ASP A 121 10.07 2.70 0.35
C ASP A 121 8.88 2.07 1.09
N ALA A 122 7.98 1.37 0.40
CA ALA A 122 6.96 0.56 1.05
C ALA A 122 7.59 -0.49 1.99
N VAL A 123 8.65 -1.16 1.56
CA VAL A 123 9.41 -2.07 2.44
C VAL A 123 9.99 -1.32 3.65
N ARG A 124 10.55 -0.12 3.48
CA ARG A 124 11.06 0.70 4.61
C ARG A 124 9.96 1.07 5.62
N ILE A 125 8.73 1.33 5.15
CA ILE A 125 7.56 1.61 6.00
C ILE A 125 7.25 0.37 6.86
N TYR A 126 7.07 -0.81 6.26
CA TYR A 126 6.80 -2.04 7.02
C TYR A 126 7.93 -2.39 7.98
N ARG A 127 9.21 -2.25 7.57
CA ARG A 127 10.35 -2.44 8.47
C ARG A 127 10.32 -1.49 9.66
N TYR A 128 9.90 -0.23 9.46
CA TYR A 128 9.72 0.67 10.60
C TYR A 128 8.64 0.14 11.54
N ILE A 129 7.46 -0.22 11.04
CA ILE A 129 6.35 -0.75 11.86
C ILE A 129 6.82 -1.97 12.67
N LEU A 130 7.44 -2.93 11.98
CA LEU A 130 7.80 -4.24 12.53
C LEU A 130 9.06 -4.25 13.40
N ASP A 131 10.01 -3.36 13.15
CA ASP A 131 11.33 -3.46 13.80
C ASP A 131 11.62 -2.28 14.73
N ARG A 132 11.02 -1.10 14.48
CA ARG A 132 11.41 0.15 15.15
C ARG A 132 10.29 0.89 15.87
N ALA A 133 9.04 0.74 15.41
CA ALA A 133 7.90 1.40 16.04
C ALA A 133 7.74 0.88 17.48
N PRO A 134 7.31 1.74 18.43
CA PRO A 134 6.96 1.31 19.78
C PRO A 134 5.92 0.19 19.75
N LEU A 135 6.01 -0.76 20.68
CA LEU A 135 5.16 -1.96 20.68
C LEU A 135 3.66 -1.67 20.52
N PRO A 136 3.04 -0.70 21.25
CA PRO A 136 1.61 -0.40 21.09
C PRO A 136 1.24 0.10 19.69
N VAL A 137 2.16 0.81 19.01
CA VAL A 137 1.95 1.28 17.63
C VAL A 137 2.04 0.12 16.65
N ARG A 138 3.04 -0.77 16.84
CA ARG A 138 3.19 -1.97 16.01
C ARG A 138 1.98 -2.87 16.11
N GLU A 139 1.56 -3.22 17.32
CA GLU A 139 0.39 -4.07 17.58
C GLU A 139 -0.86 -3.43 16.97
N PHE A 140 -1.11 -2.15 17.23
CA PHE A 140 -2.29 -1.47 16.69
C PHE A 140 -2.35 -1.51 15.15
N VAL A 141 -1.24 -1.21 14.47
CA VAL A 141 -1.21 -1.16 13.00
C VAL A 141 -1.28 -2.57 12.41
N MET A 142 -0.41 -3.49 12.85
CA MET A 142 -0.34 -4.83 12.28
C MET A 142 -1.61 -5.64 12.56
N ASP A 143 -2.21 -5.51 13.75
CA ASP A 143 -3.49 -6.18 14.07
C ASP A 143 -4.61 -5.80 13.11
N LEU A 144 -4.60 -4.57 12.59
CA LEU A 144 -5.56 -4.09 11.60
C LEU A 144 -5.21 -4.63 10.21
N LEU A 145 -3.93 -4.59 9.81
CA LEU A 145 -3.49 -5.08 8.50
C LEU A 145 -3.62 -6.60 8.34
N HIS A 146 -3.55 -7.37 9.43
CA HIS A 146 -3.80 -8.83 9.45
C HIS A 146 -5.27 -9.21 9.32
N ARG A 147 -6.19 -8.24 9.44
CA ARG A 147 -7.62 -8.50 9.35
C ARG A 147 -8.26 -7.60 8.28
N PRO A 148 -7.76 -7.63 7.03
CA PRO A 148 -8.36 -6.86 5.96
C PRO A 148 -9.80 -7.33 5.73
N THR A 149 -10.69 -6.43 5.34
CA THR A 149 -11.99 -6.84 4.81
C THR A 149 -11.82 -7.29 3.37
N ARG A 150 -12.67 -8.21 2.88
CA ARG A 150 -12.62 -8.62 1.48
C ARG A 150 -12.89 -7.47 0.52
N TYR A 151 -13.84 -6.62 0.86
CA TYR A 151 -14.22 -5.47 0.06
C TYR A 151 -13.79 -4.18 0.75
N GLY A 152 -13.29 -3.23 -0.03
CA GLY A 152 -13.15 -1.85 0.43
C GLY A 152 -14.51 -1.22 0.73
N THR A 153 -14.55 -0.06 1.41
CA THR A 153 -15.80 0.69 1.62
C THR A 153 -16.50 1.04 0.29
N ASP A 154 -15.72 1.20 -0.78
CA ASP A 154 -16.17 1.47 -2.14
C ASP A 154 -16.63 0.22 -2.92
N GLY A 155 -16.60 -0.96 -2.29
CA GLY A 155 -17.09 -2.22 -2.85
C GLY A 155 -16.08 -2.99 -3.72
N PHE A 156 -14.85 -2.49 -3.90
CA PHE A 156 -13.82 -3.21 -4.67
C PHE A 156 -13.30 -4.43 -3.90
N ASP A 157 -13.20 -5.58 -4.56
CA ASP A 157 -12.56 -6.78 -3.98
C ASP A 157 -11.05 -6.52 -3.86
N GLN A 158 -10.57 -6.37 -2.63
CA GLN A 158 -9.16 -6.08 -2.34
C GLN A 158 -8.33 -7.34 -2.04
N PHE A 159 -8.86 -8.53 -2.29
CA PHE A 159 -8.15 -9.79 -2.03
C PHE A 159 -7.22 -10.22 -3.16
N PHE A 160 -6.86 -9.34 -4.10
CA PHE A 160 -5.83 -9.62 -5.11
C PHE A 160 -4.42 -9.70 -4.52
N GLY A 161 -3.46 -10.19 -5.30
CA GLY A 161 -2.06 -10.15 -4.91
C GLY A 161 -1.79 -11.05 -3.70
N ILE A 162 -1.20 -10.49 -2.63
CA ILE A 162 -0.81 -11.24 -1.43
C ILE A 162 -1.97 -12.07 -0.88
N ALA A 163 -3.14 -11.44 -0.70
CA ALA A 163 -4.33 -12.07 -0.09
C ALA A 163 -4.98 -13.17 -0.96
N SER A 164 -4.67 -13.23 -2.26
CA SER A 164 -5.10 -14.31 -3.16
C SER A 164 -4.09 -15.45 -3.25
N VAL A 165 -2.84 -15.20 -2.87
CA VAL A 165 -1.72 -16.12 -3.10
C VAL A 165 -1.33 -16.86 -1.83
N PHE A 166 -1.40 -16.22 -0.66
CA PHE A 166 -0.87 -16.75 0.60
C PHE A 166 -1.94 -16.86 1.70
N ASP A 167 -1.87 -17.90 2.53
CA ASP A 167 -2.76 -18.21 3.66
C ASP A 167 -2.05 -19.25 4.59
N PRO A 168 -2.17 -19.23 5.94
CA PRO A 168 -2.97 -18.34 6.81
C PRO A 168 -2.30 -17.06 7.34
N ASP A 169 -1.03 -16.82 7.06
CA ASP A 169 -0.26 -15.75 7.73
C ASP A 169 0.10 -14.61 6.79
N PHE A 170 -0.83 -13.68 6.57
CA PHE A 170 -0.55 -12.45 5.82
C PHE A 170 -1.14 -11.21 6.48
N SER A 171 -0.58 -10.06 6.15
CA SER A 171 -1.17 -8.74 6.36
C SER A 171 -1.14 -7.97 5.05
N VAL A 172 -2.07 -7.05 4.83
CA VAL A 172 -2.06 -6.21 3.61
C VAL A 172 -2.51 -4.78 3.85
N LYS A 173 -1.87 -3.87 3.11
CA LYS A 173 -2.50 -2.62 2.68
C LYS A 173 -2.46 -2.54 1.16
N GLN A 174 -3.65 -2.63 0.57
CA GLN A 174 -3.86 -2.56 -0.86
C GLN A 174 -4.04 -1.10 -1.33
N GLY A 175 -3.82 -0.85 -2.63
CA GLY A 175 -4.08 0.43 -3.28
C GLY A 175 -4.62 0.26 -4.69
N TRP A 176 -5.64 1.05 -5.05
CA TRP A 176 -6.17 1.11 -6.41
C TRP A 176 -6.60 2.53 -6.78
N SER A 177 -6.52 2.89 -8.06
CA SER A 177 -7.06 4.14 -8.59
C SER A 177 -7.20 4.05 -10.11
N GLY A 178 -8.18 4.73 -10.70
CA GLY A 178 -8.35 4.79 -12.16
C GLY A 178 -9.39 3.83 -12.72
N PHE A 179 -10.00 2.99 -11.88
CA PHE A 179 -11.08 2.09 -12.30
C PHE A 179 -12.46 2.72 -12.13
N LEU A 180 -13.40 2.39 -13.02
CA LEU A 180 -14.78 2.87 -12.92
C LEU A 180 -15.38 2.52 -11.54
N GLY A 181 -15.84 3.54 -10.81
CA GLY A 181 -16.41 3.39 -9.47
C GLY A 181 -15.39 3.53 -8.34
N SER A 182 -14.08 3.49 -8.64
CA SER A 182 -13.06 3.81 -7.64
C SER A 182 -13.11 5.30 -7.28
N SER A 183 -12.75 5.61 -6.04
CA SER A 183 -12.66 7.00 -5.59
C SER A 183 -11.74 7.82 -6.49
N GLY A 184 -12.17 9.06 -6.76
CA GLY A 184 -11.47 9.96 -7.65
C GLY A 184 -11.60 9.64 -9.15
N TYR A 185 -12.23 8.53 -9.55
CA TYR A 185 -12.43 8.19 -10.97
C TYR A 185 -13.22 9.28 -11.70
N GLY A 186 -12.63 9.82 -12.77
CA GLY A 186 -13.21 10.91 -13.57
C GLY A 186 -13.27 12.29 -12.88
N SER A 187 -12.90 12.38 -11.59
CA SER A 187 -12.83 13.65 -10.85
C SER A 187 -11.59 14.47 -11.25
N ASP A 188 -10.47 13.78 -11.49
CA ASP A 188 -9.27 14.41 -12.02
C ASP A 188 -9.33 14.49 -13.55
N ARG A 189 -9.69 15.68 -14.04
CA ARG A 189 -9.68 16.03 -15.46
C ARG A 189 -8.37 16.69 -15.91
N ALA A 190 -7.49 17.04 -14.97
CA ALA A 190 -6.26 17.75 -15.23
C ALA A 190 -5.10 16.75 -15.23
N LYS A 191 -4.64 16.36 -16.42
CA LYS A 191 -3.46 15.49 -16.57
C LYS A 191 -2.27 16.31 -17.09
N PRO A 192 -1.71 17.24 -16.29
CA PRO A 192 -0.54 18.00 -16.71
C PRO A 192 0.64 17.06 -16.89
N ASP A 193 1.60 17.49 -17.71
CA ASP A 193 2.89 16.81 -17.79
C ASP A 193 3.52 16.71 -16.40
N SER A 194 3.70 15.49 -15.93
CA SER A 194 4.15 15.15 -14.58
C SER A 194 5.14 13.99 -14.68
N ALA A 195 6.19 14.02 -13.88
CA ALA A 195 7.13 12.90 -13.77
C ALA A 195 6.48 11.66 -13.16
N LEU A 196 5.46 11.86 -12.31
CA LEU A 196 4.61 10.81 -11.79
C LEU A 196 3.51 10.51 -12.82
N ASP A 197 3.32 9.24 -13.15
CA ASP A 197 2.22 8.81 -14.03
C ASP A 197 0.87 9.10 -13.36
N LEU A 198 0.14 10.05 -13.94
CA LEU A 198 -1.21 10.45 -13.52
C LEU A 198 -2.32 9.86 -14.40
N VAL A 199 -2.01 9.01 -15.38
CA VAL A 199 -2.95 8.54 -16.40
C VAL A 199 -3.29 7.06 -16.27
N SER A 200 -2.31 6.21 -16.05
CA SER A 200 -2.51 4.75 -15.98
C SER A 200 -3.44 4.32 -14.84
N ASP A 201 -3.98 3.12 -14.91
CA ASP A 201 -4.75 2.55 -13.80
C ASP A 201 -3.80 1.89 -12.80
N ALA A 202 -3.90 2.22 -11.53
CA ALA A 202 -3.00 1.73 -10.49
C ALA A 202 -3.64 0.59 -9.71
N LEU A 203 -2.94 -0.53 -9.54
CA LEU A 203 -3.35 -1.62 -8.63
C LEU A 203 -2.11 -2.16 -7.89
N HIS A 204 -2.12 -2.12 -6.56
CA HIS A 204 -0.93 -2.30 -5.73
C HIS A 204 -1.21 -3.25 -4.58
N THR A 205 -0.31 -4.21 -4.39
CA THR A 205 -0.33 -5.08 -3.21
C THR A 205 0.92 -4.93 -2.38
N THR A 206 0.73 -4.63 -1.09
CA THR A 206 1.82 -4.47 -0.13
C THR A 206 1.43 -5.09 1.20
N GLY A 207 2.38 -5.64 1.93
CA GLY A 207 2.08 -6.33 3.17
C GLY A 207 3.20 -7.25 3.64
N THR A 208 2.81 -8.17 4.51
CA THR A 208 3.69 -9.19 5.09
C THR A 208 3.14 -10.58 4.81
N VAL A 209 4.03 -11.56 4.75
CA VAL A 209 3.72 -12.96 4.48
C VAL A 209 4.60 -13.86 5.36
N GLY A 210 3.98 -14.91 5.90
CA GLY A 210 4.61 -15.91 6.75
C GLY A 210 4.50 -15.58 8.23
N VAL A 211 4.71 -16.59 9.06
CA VAL A 211 4.71 -16.51 10.53
C VAL A 211 5.58 -15.33 11.00
N ASP A 212 5.11 -14.60 12.01
CA ASP A 212 5.76 -13.43 12.61
C ASP A 212 6.15 -12.32 11.60
N ASP A 213 5.35 -12.18 10.54
CA ASP A 213 5.56 -11.20 9.46
C ASP A 213 6.93 -11.34 8.81
N ARG A 214 7.41 -12.56 8.60
CA ARG A 214 8.77 -12.83 8.13
C ARG A 214 9.15 -12.05 6.88
N THR A 215 8.33 -12.14 5.83
CA THR A 215 8.65 -11.54 4.53
C THR A 215 7.77 -10.34 4.26
N ILE A 216 8.37 -9.19 3.95
CA ILE A 216 7.67 -8.02 3.45
C ILE A 216 7.61 -8.11 1.92
N VAL A 217 6.41 -8.01 1.37
CA VAL A 217 6.15 -8.04 -0.08
C VAL A 217 5.56 -6.70 -0.50
N SER A 218 6.11 -6.13 -1.57
CA SER A 218 5.62 -4.89 -2.16
C SER A 218 5.62 -4.98 -3.67
N VAL A 219 4.44 -4.91 -4.28
CA VAL A 219 4.21 -4.93 -5.72
C VAL A 219 3.33 -3.76 -6.11
N PHE A 220 3.93 -2.78 -6.77
CA PHE A 220 3.23 -1.66 -7.39
C PHE A 220 3.08 -1.94 -8.89
N THR A 221 1.91 -1.66 -9.45
CA THR A 221 1.66 -1.81 -10.89
C THR A 221 0.82 -0.68 -11.45
N LEU A 222 1.18 -0.24 -12.66
CA LEU A 222 0.42 0.68 -13.50
C LEU A 222 0.02 -0.08 -14.76
N HIS A 223 -1.27 -0.04 -15.07
CA HIS A 223 -1.89 -0.68 -16.22
C HIS A 223 -2.28 0.38 -17.26
N PRO A 224 -2.41 0.01 -18.54
CA PRO A 224 -2.95 0.92 -19.54
C PRO A 224 -4.31 1.48 -19.10
N SER A 225 -4.55 2.78 -19.33
CA SER A 225 -5.81 3.41 -18.93
C SER A 225 -7.01 2.72 -19.59
N GLY A 226 -8.05 2.45 -18.81
CA GLY A 226 -9.23 1.70 -19.24
C GLY A 226 -9.06 0.19 -19.10
N THR A 227 -8.05 -0.28 -18.37
CA THR A 227 -7.91 -1.71 -18.07
C THR A 227 -9.05 -2.12 -17.13
N PRO A 228 -9.81 -3.17 -17.45
CA PRO A 228 -10.84 -3.70 -16.54
C PRO A 228 -10.23 -4.14 -15.20
N TYR A 229 -10.93 -3.88 -14.09
CA TYR A 229 -10.41 -4.15 -12.74
C TYR A 229 -10.03 -5.63 -12.56
N GLU A 230 -10.85 -6.55 -13.06
CA GLU A 230 -10.62 -7.98 -13.01
C GLU A 230 -9.35 -8.42 -13.78
N GLN A 231 -9.01 -7.70 -14.86
CA GLN A 231 -7.79 -7.97 -15.61
C GLN A 231 -6.56 -7.50 -14.83
N ALA A 232 -6.63 -6.29 -14.25
CA ALA A 232 -5.56 -5.78 -13.37
C ALA A 232 -5.38 -6.67 -12.13
N TYR A 233 -6.48 -7.12 -11.52
CA TYR A 233 -6.53 -8.07 -10.41
C TYR A 233 -5.75 -9.35 -10.76
N ALA A 234 -6.11 -9.99 -11.87
CA ALA A 234 -5.47 -11.23 -12.30
C ALA A 234 -3.96 -11.02 -12.55
N ALA A 235 -3.58 -9.91 -13.19
CA ALA A 235 -2.19 -9.57 -13.46
C ALA A 235 -1.35 -9.38 -12.18
N VAL A 236 -1.86 -8.62 -11.20
CA VAL A 236 -1.18 -8.40 -9.91
C VAL A 236 -1.07 -9.70 -9.11
N THR A 237 -2.12 -10.52 -9.11
CA THR A 237 -2.12 -11.83 -8.46
C THR A 237 -1.10 -12.77 -9.09
N GLN A 238 -1.05 -12.85 -10.42
CA GLN A 238 -0.06 -13.68 -11.13
C GLN A 238 1.38 -13.20 -10.88
N LEU A 239 1.62 -11.90 -10.92
CA LEU A 239 2.91 -11.30 -10.57
C LEU A 239 3.36 -11.70 -9.16
N THR A 240 2.44 -11.60 -8.20
CA THR A 240 2.69 -11.94 -6.80
C THR A 240 2.96 -13.44 -6.62
N ALA A 241 2.20 -14.29 -7.30
CA ALA A 241 2.38 -15.74 -7.26
C ALA A 241 3.74 -16.19 -7.83
N ALA A 242 4.32 -15.42 -8.75
CA ALA A 242 5.62 -15.70 -9.34
C ALA A 242 6.81 -15.27 -8.43
N LEU A 243 6.57 -14.56 -7.34
CA LEU A 243 7.63 -14.08 -6.45
C LEU A 243 8.23 -15.20 -5.58
N THR A 244 9.51 -15.06 -5.26
CA THR A 244 10.15 -15.84 -4.19
C THR A 244 9.85 -15.17 -2.85
N VAL A 245 9.04 -15.82 -2.01
CA VAL A 245 8.56 -15.29 -0.73
C VAL A 245 8.88 -16.29 0.40
N PRO A 246 10.01 -16.14 1.11
CA PRO A 246 10.37 -17.03 2.22
C PRO A 246 9.30 -17.08 3.31
N GLY A 247 9.01 -18.28 3.82
CA GLY A 247 7.98 -18.50 4.83
C GLY A 247 6.53 -18.39 4.32
N GLY A 248 6.31 -18.03 3.05
CA GLY A 248 4.97 -17.94 2.48
C GLY A 248 4.39 -19.31 2.13
N VAL A 249 3.23 -19.62 2.70
CA VAL A 249 2.42 -20.79 2.34
C VAL A 249 1.42 -20.37 1.28
N ARG A 250 1.49 -20.98 0.09
CA ARG A 250 0.60 -20.64 -1.02
C ARG A 250 -0.72 -21.40 -0.90
N ILE A 251 -1.83 -20.71 -1.21
CA ILE A 251 -3.14 -21.36 -1.35
C ILE A 251 -3.04 -22.41 -2.44
N GLN A 252 -3.44 -23.65 -2.14
CA GLN A 252 -3.50 -24.69 -3.16
C GLN A 252 -4.60 -24.32 -4.15
N ALA A 253 -4.29 -24.31 -5.45
CA ALA A 253 -5.33 -24.22 -6.46
C ALA A 253 -6.29 -25.41 -6.26
N VAL A 254 -7.54 -25.13 -5.90
CA VAL A 254 -8.59 -26.15 -5.93
C VAL A 254 -8.63 -26.65 -7.37
N GLY A 255 -8.38 -27.95 -7.55
CA GLY A 255 -8.23 -28.58 -8.86
C GLY A 255 -9.38 -28.24 -9.81
N GLN A 256 -9.04 -28.12 -11.09
CA GLN A 256 -9.95 -27.95 -12.22
C GLN A 256 -11.10 -28.96 -12.21
#